data_AF-A0A935K3E1-F1
#
_entry.id   AF-A0A935K3E1-F1
#
_cell.length_a   1.000
_cell.length_b   1.000
_cell.length_c   1.000
_cell.angle_alpha   90.00
_cell.angle_beta   90.00
_cell.angle_gamma   90.00
#
_symmetry.space_group_name_H-M   'P 1'
#
loop_
_entity.id
_entity.type
_entity.pdbx_description
1 polymer ?
#
loop_
_entity_poly.entity_id
_entity_poly.type
_entity_poly.pdbx_seq_one_letter_code
_entity_poly.pdbx_strand_id
1 'polypeptide(L)'
;MNNLKRFFLKYRLNIASGLTLILAFTAVLSIYFSLEIRVTSNDECIWDPIKVTQDSMKMVFKNVKIEGVTYNAGIRDGDLLLQIDNKNLKTTFEAQRILNEFKSGEYADYTIQKPDGKIVHTKVYVKKLIQFGALAQSISALLYLLIGF
;
A
#
# COMPACT_ATOMS: atom_id res chain seq x y z
N MET A 1 -36.63 -40.33 0.45
CA MET A 1 -35.73 -39.21 0.83
C MET A 1 -34.54 -39.21 -0.13
N ASN A 2 -34.30 -38.13 -0.90
CA ASN A 2 -33.26 -38.11 -1.95
C ASN A 2 -31.88 -38.45 -1.39
N ASN A 3 -31.09 -39.22 -2.16
CA ASN A 3 -29.74 -39.67 -1.78
C ASN A 3 -28.82 -38.51 -1.36
N LEU A 4 -28.95 -37.37 -2.04
CA LEU A 4 -28.21 -36.13 -1.73
C LEU A 4 -28.51 -35.60 -0.31
N LYS A 5 -29.79 -35.61 0.09
CA LYS A 5 -30.23 -35.13 1.40
C LYS A 5 -29.71 -36.05 2.51
N ARG A 6 -29.68 -37.37 2.26
CA ARG A 6 -29.13 -38.36 3.20
C ARG A 6 -27.62 -38.20 3.37
N PHE A 7 -26.90 -37.94 2.28
CA PHE A 7 -25.46 -37.65 2.31
C PHE A 7 -25.16 -36.40 3.14
N PHE A 8 -25.85 -35.28 2.85
CA PHE A 8 -25.64 -34.01 3.56
C PHE A 8 -25.91 -34.16 5.06
N LEU A 9 -27.03 -34.80 5.44
CA LEU A 9 -27.35 -35.03 6.85
C LEU A 9 -26.32 -35.92 7.57
N LYS A 10 -25.78 -36.93 6.89
CA LYS A 10 -24.77 -37.84 7.45
C LYS A 10 -23.43 -37.14 7.71
N TYR A 11 -23.00 -36.25 6.80
CA TYR A 11 -21.68 -35.61 6.87
C TYR A 11 -21.71 -34.13 7.26
N ARG A 12 -22.87 -33.59 7.69
CA ARG A 12 -23.07 -32.15 7.93
C ARG A 12 -21.97 -31.51 8.78
N LEU A 13 -21.54 -32.18 9.86
CA LEU A 13 -20.53 -31.66 10.77
C LEU A 13 -19.15 -31.67 10.10
N ASN A 14 -18.77 -32.76 9.44
CA ASN A 14 -17.49 -32.85 8.73
C ASN A 14 -17.40 -31.81 7.60
N ILE A 15 -18.51 -31.59 6.88
CA ILE A 15 -18.59 -30.56 5.84
C ILE A 15 -18.44 -29.16 6.47
N ALA A 16 -19.17 -28.88 7.56
CA ALA A 16 -19.06 -27.61 8.27
C ALA A 16 -17.63 -27.37 8.78
N SER A 17 -17.02 -28.35 9.47
CA SER A 17 -15.64 -28.25 9.95
C SER A 17 -14.64 -28.04 8.81
N GLY A 18 -14.79 -28.78 7.70
CA GLY A 18 -13.92 -28.63 6.53
C GLY A 18 -14.02 -27.23 5.93
N LEU A 19 -15.23 -26.70 5.78
CA LEU A 19 -15.45 -25.33 5.29
C LEU A 19 -14.89 -24.28 6.26
N THR A 20 -15.12 -24.44 7.57
CA THR A 20 -14.56 -23.53 8.59
C THR A 20 -13.04 -23.49 8.54
N LEU A 21 -12.37 -24.64 8.40
CA LEU A 21 -10.90 -24.70 8.29
C LEU A 21 -10.39 -23.97 7.04
N ILE A 22 -11.05 -24.16 5.89
CA ILE A 22 -10.71 -23.44 4.65
C ILE A 22 -10.89 -21.93 4.85
N LEU A 23 -12.03 -21.50 5.41
CA LEU A 23 -12.30 -20.09 5.64
C LEU A 23 -11.29 -19.48 6.64
N ALA A 24 -10.96 -20.19 7.73
CA ALA A 24 -9.97 -19.76 8.70
C ALA A 24 -8.59 -19.61 8.05
N PHE A 25 -8.19 -20.58 7.22
CA PHE A 25 -6.95 -20.49 6.43
C PHE A 25 -6.95 -19.26 5.52
N THR A 26 -8.05 -19.00 4.79
CA THR A 26 -8.15 -17.81 3.94
C THR A 26 -8.10 -16.50 4.72
N ALA A 27 -8.68 -16.45 5.94
CA ALA A 27 -8.62 -15.28 6.80
C ALA A 27 -7.19 -15.03 7.30
N VAL A 28 -6.48 -16.07 7.76
CA VAL A 28 -5.06 -15.97 8.17
C VAL A 28 -4.19 -15.52 7.00
N LEU A 29 -4.38 -16.10 5.82
CA LEU A 29 -3.66 -15.68 4.62
C LEU A 29 -3.96 -14.22 4.27
N SER A 30 -5.21 -13.79 4.41
CA SER A 30 -5.61 -12.40 4.14
C SER A 30 -4.95 -11.42 5.11
N ILE A 31 -4.81 -11.78 6.39
CA ILE A 31 -4.07 -11.01 7.40
C ILE A 31 -2.60 -10.89 6.99
N TYR A 32 -1.94 -12.01 6.67
CA TYR A 32 -0.54 -12.01 6.22
C TYR A 32 -0.34 -11.08 5.01
N PHE A 33 -1.18 -11.22 3.99
CA PHE A 33 -1.10 -10.35 2.82
C PHE A 33 -1.32 -8.87 3.17
N SER A 34 -2.17 -8.56 4.16
CA SER A 34 -2.40 -7.18 4.58
C SER A 34 -1.22 -6.56 5.32
N LEU A 35 -0.41 -7.37 6.02
CA LEU A 35 0.71 -6.91 6.82
C LEU A 35 2.03 -6.90 6.05
N GLU A 36 2.21 -7.83 5.11
CA GLU A 36 3.52 -8.04 4.46
C GLU A 36 3.53 -7.74 2.96
N ILE A 37 2.42 -7.98 2.25
CA ILE A 37 2.41 -7.93 0.77
C ILE A 37 1.77 -6.63 0.25
N ARG A 38 0.60 -6.26 0.79
CA ARG A 38 -0.18 -5.09 0.34
C ARG A 38 0.20 -3.80 1.06
N VAL A 39 1.32 -3.79 1.78
CA VAL A 39 1.85 -2.58 2.42
C VAL A 39 2.38 -1.63 1.36
N THR A 40 1.81 -0.43 1.33
CA THR A 40 2.16 0.59 0.34
C THR A 40 3.13 1.57 0.97
N SER A 41 4.19 1.92 0.25
CA SER A 41 5.12 2.96 0.69
C SER A 41 4.47 4.33 0.66
N ASN A 42 4.81 5.17 1.64
CA ASN A 42 4.25 6.51 1.78
C ASN A 42 5.33 7.47 2.28
N ASP A 43 5.37 8.64 1.67
CA ASP A 43 6.28 9.74 1.99
C ASP A 43 5.54 10.97 2.55
N GLU A 44 4.28 10.83 2.98
CA GLU A 44 3.45 11.87 3.60
C GLU A 44 3.24 13.14 2.75
N CYS A 45 3.10 12.97 1.43
CA CYS A 45 2.73 14.03 0.50
C CYS A 45 1.83 13.52 -0.63
N ILE A 46 1.37 14.43 -1.49
CA ILE A 46 0.69 14.11 -2.76
C ILE A 46 1.62 14.50 -3.91
N TRP A 47 1.81 13.58 -4.85
CA TRP A 47 2.41 13.88 -6.15
C TRP A 47 1.31 14.21 -7.15
N ASP A 48 1.12 15.49 -7.44
CA ASP A 48 0.11 15.94 -8.39
C ASP A 48 0.71 16.01 -9.81
N PRO A 49 0.27 15.14 -10.74
CA PRO A 49 0.81 15.10 -12.09
C PRO A 49 0.26 16.26 -12.94
N ILE A 50 1.17 17.12 -13.41
CA ILE A 50 0.85 18.20 -14.37
C ILE A 50 1.42 17.82 -15.73
N LYS A 51 0.55 17.81 -16.75
CA LYS A 51 0.96 17.61 -18.14
C LYS A 51 1.77 18.82 -18.62
N VAL A 52 2.96 18.55 -19.15
CA VAL A 52 3.82 19.57 -19.79
C VAL A 52 3.75 19.44 -21.30
N THR A 53 3.77 18.20 -21.81
CA THR A 53 3.56 17.88 -23.23
C THR A 53 2.63 16.67 -23.35
N GLN A 54 2.35 16.19 -24.58
CA GLN A 54 1.58 14.96 -24.78
C GLN A 54 2.23 13.74 -24.12
N ASP A 55 3.57 13.70 -24.05
CA ASP A 55 4.34 12.54 -23.56
C ASP A 55 5.14 12.80 -22.27
N SER A 56 5.03 14.00 -21.70
CA SER A 56 5.78 14.41 -20.50
C SER A 56 4.87 14.97 -19.42
N MET A 57 4.98 14.39 -18.21
CA MET A 57 4.35 14.91 -17.00
C MET A 57 5.43 15.30 -15.98
N LYS A 58 5.15 16.35 -15.22
CA LYS A 58 5.89 16.71 -14.01
C LYS A 58 5.04 16.36 -12.81
N MET A 59 5.67 15.95 -11.72
CA MET A 59 4.98 15.68 -10.46
C MET A 59 5.27 16.83 -9.50
N VAL A 60 4.25 17.58 -9.14
CA VAL A 60 4.37 18.67 -8.18
C VAL A 60 4.01 18.15 -6.80
N PHE A 61 4.85 18.43 -5.81
CA PHE A 61 4.53 18.16 -4.42
C PHE A 61 3.37 19.07 -3.98
N LYS A 62 2.31 18.44 -3.47
CA LYS A 62 1.17 19.11 -2.84
C LYS A 62 0.86 18.46 -1.49
N ASN A 63 0.25 19.23 -0.60
CA ASN A 63 -0.20 18.79 0.71
C ASN A 63 0.93 18.08 1.49
N VAL A 64 2.17 18.58 1.39
CA VAL A 64 3.30 18.10 2.16
C VAL A 64 3.00 18.32 3.64
N LYS A 65 2.87 17.22 4.38
CA LYS A 65 2.54 17.26 5.81
C LYS A 65 3.67 17.96 6.59
N ILE A 66 3.35 19.05 7.29
CA ILE A 66 4.27 19.75 8.19
C ILE A 66 4.82 18.75 9.22
N GLU A 67 6.14 18.78 9.45
CA GLU A 67 6.89 17.83 10.30
C GLU A 67 6.83 16.35 9.84
N GLY A 68 6.24 16.08 8.66
CA GLY A 68 6.25 14.77 8.01
C GLY A 68 7.58 14.42 7.36
N VAL A 69 7.72 13.19 6.87
CA VAL A 69 8.99 12.67 6.33
C VAL A 69 9.51 13.45 5.11
N THR A 70 8.62 13.81 4.18
CA THR A 70 8.96 14.68 3.03
C THR A 70 9.31 16.08 3.48
N TYR A 71 8.60 16.64 4.46
CA TYR A 71 8.90 17.96 5.01
C TYR A 71 10.27 17.99 5.70
N ASN A 72 10.60 16.97 6.48
CA ASN A 72 11.87 16.86 7.19
C ASN A 72 13.06 16.66 6.23
N ALA A 73 12.80 16.08 5.05
CA ALA A 73 13.78 16.02 3.95
C ALA A 73 13.98 17.36 3.22
N GLY A 74 13.32 18.43 3.65
CA GLY A 74 13.46 19.77 3.08
C GLY A 74 12.59 20.03 1.84
N ILE A 75 11.68 19.12 1.51
CA ILE A 75 10.73 19.27 0.39
C ILE A 75 9.51 20.07 0.88
N ARG A 76 8.96 20.93 0.02
CA ARG A 76 7.80 21.80 0.31
C ARG A 76 6.80 21.73 -0.84
N ASP A 77 5.58 22.19 -0.57
CA ASP A 77 4.57 22.36 -1.60
C ASP A 77 5.08 23.26 -2.74
N GLY A 78 4.85 22.85 -3.98
CA GLY A 78 5.33 23.53 -5.17
C GLY A 78 6.69 23.05 -5.69
N ASP A 79 7.44 22.26 -4.92
CA ASP A 79 8.62 21.57 -5.43
C ASP A 79 8.21 20.56 -6.52
N LEU A 80 9.14 20.25 -7.43
CA LEU A 80 8.94 19.24 -8.48
C LEU A 80 9.74 17.98 -8.15
N LEU A 81 9.10 16.83 -8.23
CA LEU A 81 9.78 15.53 -8.21
C LEU A 81 10.25 15.19 -9.63
N LEU A 82 11.56 14.97 -9.77
CA LEU A 82 12.17 14.61 -11.05
C LEU A 82 12.55 13.12 -11.11
N GLN A 83 13.13 12.60 -10.03
CA GLN A 83 13.62 11.22 -9.96
C GLN A 83 13.45 10.66 -8.54
N ILE A 84 13.25 9.35 -8.48
CA ILE A 84 13.41 8.53 -7.28
C ILE A 84 14.47 7.48 -7.61
N ASP A 85 15.49 7.34 -6.77
CA ASP A 85 16.56 6.34 -6.92
C ASP A 85 17.24 6.39 -8.30
N ASN A 86 17.56 7.61 -8.77
CA ASN A 86 18.13 7.90 -10.09
C ASN A 86 17.28 7.43 -11.30
N LYS A 87 16.03 7.00 -11.08
CA LYS A 87 15.09 6.60 -12.13
C LYS A 87 14.20 7.79 -12.49
N ASN A 88 14.16 8.12 -13.77
CA ASN A 88 13.24 9.14 -14.30
C ASN A 88 11.79 8.66 -14.18
N LEU A 89 10.90 9.56 -13.83
CA LEU A 89 9.49 9.24 -13.59
C LEU A 89 8.64 9.73 -14.77
N LYS A 90 7.82 8.85 -15.35
CA LYS A 90 6.84 9.23 -16.38
C LYS A 90 5.43 9.37 -15.83
N THR A 91 5.10 8.58 -14.80
CA THR A 91 3.76 8.51 -14.24
C THR A 91 3.82 8.32 -12.73
N THR A 92 2.78 8.75 -12.02
CA THR A 92 2.65 8.54 -10.56
C THR A 92 2.62 7.05 -10.21
N PHE A 93 2.10 6.20 -11.10
CA PHE A 93 2.13 4.74 -10.94
C PHE A 93 3.55 4.20 -10.94
N GLU A 94 4.40 4.66 -11.86
CA GLU A 94 5.81 4.27 -11.91
C GLU A 94 6.56 4.76 -10.67
N ALA A 95 6.33 6.01 -10.25
CA ALA A 95 6.91 6.56 -9.02
C ALA A 95 6.53 5.73 -7.79
N GLN A 96 5.24 5.38 -7.66
CA GLN A 96 4.77 4.56 -6.54
C GLN A 96 5.34 3.14 -6.60
N ARG A 97 5.47 2.56 -7.80
CA ARG A 97 6.09 1.24 -7.99
C ARG A 97 7.54 1.26 -7.49
N ILE A 98 8.32 2.27 -7.85
CA ILE A 98 9.71 2.45 -7.39
C ILE A 98 9.74 2.63 -5.87
N LEU A 99 8.92 3.52 -5.32
CA LEU A 99 8.87 3.77 -3.88
C LEU A 99 8.48 2.51 -3.08
N ASN A 100 7.64 1.64 -3.66
CA ASN A 100 7.24 0.37 -3.06
C ASN A 100 8.39 -0.65 -2.96
N GLU A 101 9.46 -0.52 -3.75
CA GLU A 101 10.65 -1.39 -3.69
C GLU A 101 11.42 -1.22 -2.37
N PHE A 102 11.32 -0.05 -1.72
CA PHE A 102 11.95 0.24 -0.44
C PHE A 102 11.25 -0.46 0.72
N LYS A 103 12.04 -0.90 1.71
CA LYS A 103 11.53 -1.46 2.97
C LYS A 103 11.16 -0.33 3.94
N SER A 104 10.33 -0.66 4.92
CA SER A 104 10.04 0.26 6.01
C SER A 104 11.33 0.62 6.74
N GLY A 105 11.56 1.92 6.98
CA GLY A 105 12.77 2.38 7.66
C GLY A 105 13.92 2.80 6.73
N GLU A 106 13.82 2.51 5.44
CA GLU A 106 14.80 2.93 4.45
C GLU A 106 14.57 4.37 4.00
N TYR A 107 15.58 4.95 3.36
CA TYR A 107 15.52 6.26 2.74
C TYR A 107 15.60 6.11 1.23
N ALA A 108 14.73 6.81 0.51
CA ALA A 108 14.77 6.90 -0.93
C ALA A 108 15.50 8.19 -1.36
N ASP A 109 16.40 8.07 -2.33
CA ASP A 109 17.12 9.20 -2.92
C ASP A 109 16.21 9.93 -3.91
N TYR A 110 15.89 11.19 -3.62
CA TYR A 110 15.04 12.03 -4.45
C TYR A 110 15.87 13.11 -5.13
N THR A 111 15.64 13.30 -6.43
CA THR A 111 16.07 14.51 -7.15
C THR A 111 14.86 15.39 -7.34
N ILE A 112 14.90 16.60 -6.76
CA ILE A 112 13.82 17.58 -6.82
C ILE A 112 14.30 18.88 -7.47
N GLN A 113 13.35 19.65 -8.00
CA GLN A 113 13.58 21.02 -8.43
C GLN A 113 12.74 21.97 -7.58
N LYS A 114 13.39 22.97 -6.99
CA LYS A 114 12.75 24.06 -6.27
C LYS A 114 12.06 25.05 -7.23
N PRO A 115 11.09 25.85 -6.77
CA PRO A 115 10.42 26.85 -7.62
C PRO A 115 11.37 27.86 -8.27
N ASP A 116 12.53 28.14 -7.65
CA ASP A 116 13.59 29.01 -8.18
C ASP A 116 14.46 28.34 -9.27
N GLY A 117 14.20 27.06 -9.59
CA GLY A 117 14.94 26.28 -10.58
C GLY A 117 16.11 25.47 -10.01
N LYS A 118 16.44 25.61 -8.72
CA LYS A 118 17.56 24.89 -8.10
C LYS A 118 17.24 23.39 -8.01
N ILE A 119 18.17 22.56 -8.48
CA ILE A 119 18.13 21.11 -8.29
C ILE A 119 18.71 20.76 -6.93
N VAL A 120 17.99 19.93 -6.18
CA VAL A 120 18.38 19.45 -4.86
C VAL A 120 18.28 17.93 -4.84
N HIS A 121 19.30 17.29 -4.29
CA HIS A 121 19.29 15.87 -3.98
C HIS A 121 19.05 15.71 -2.48
N THR A 122 18.05 14.94 -2.10
CA THR A 122 17.70 14.71 -0.69
C THR A 122 17.24 13.27 -0.47
N LYS A 123 17.27 12.85 0.79
CA LYS A 123 16.86 11.51 1.21
C LYS A 123 15.53 11.61 1.95
N VAL A 124 14.53 10.88 1.46
CA VAL A 124 13.19 10.86 2.07
C VAL A 124 12.98 9.54 2.77
N TYR A 125 12.63 9.59 4.06
CA TYR A 125 12.32 8.39 4.83
C TYR A 125 11.02 7.75 4.35
N VAL A 126 11.03 6.44 4.12
CA VAL A 126 9.89 5.70 3.57
C VAL A 126 9.11 4.99 4.69
N LYS A 127 7.84 5.37 4.85
CA LYS A 127 6.90 4.66 5.74
C LYS A 127 6.17 3.57 4.97
N LYS A 128 5.76 2.50 5.65
CA LYS A 128 4.81 1.51 5.12
C LYS A 128 3.46 1.69 5.78
N LEU A 129 2.42 1.88 4.97
CA LEU A 129 1.05 1.97 5.43
C LEU A 129 0.35 0.62 5.27
N ILE A 130 -0.23 0.16 6.37
CA ILE A 130 -1.10 -1.01 6.42
C ILE A 130 -2.52 -0.56 6.07
N GLN A 131 -3.21 -1.36 5.27
CA GLN A 131 -4.62 -1.14 4.98
C GLN A 131 -5.49 -1.59 6.17
N PHE A 132 -5.63 -0.71 7.16
CA PHE A 132 -6.34 -1.02 8.42
C PHE A 132 -7.76 -1.56 8.20
N GLY A 133 -8.49 -1.06 7.20
CA GLY A 133 -9.82 -1.58 6.87
C GLY A 133 -9.79 -3.05 6.45
N ALA A 134 -8.88 -3.42 5.54
CA ALA A 134 -8.72 -4.80 5.08
C ALA A 134 -8.22 -5.73 6.20
N LEU A 135 -7.30 -5.24 7.02
CA LEU A 135 -6.80 -5.96 8.18
C LEU A 135 -7.92 -6.22 9.21
N ALA A 136 -8.68 -5.18 9.57
CA ALA A 136 -9.78 -5.27 10.52
C ALA A 136 -10.88 -6.21 10.04
N GLN A 137 -11.22 -6.18 8.74
CA GLN A 137 -12.15 -7.13 8.13
C GLN A 137 -11.64 -8.58 8.24
N SER A 138 -10.36 -8.81 7.94
CA SER A 138 -9.76 -10.15 7.98
C SER A 138 -9.69 -10.71 9.40
N ILE A 139 -9.34 -9.87 10.39
CA ILE A 139 -9.37 -10.23 11.81
C ILE A 139 -10.79 -10.53 12.27
N SER A 140 -11.75 -9.67 11.92
CA SER A 140 -13.16 -9.88 12.27
C SER A 140 -13.68 -11.20 11.70
N ALA A 141 -13.38 -11.51 10.43
CA ALA A 141 -13.76 -12.78 9.82
C ALA A 141 -13.22 -13.98 10.59
N LEU A 142 -11.95 -13.92 11.02
CA LEU A 142 -11.35 -14.98 11.83
C LEU A 142 -12.04 -15.12 13.20
N LEU A 143 -12.32 -13.99 13.88
CA LEU A 143 -13.03 -13.99 15.17
C LEU A 143 -14.44 -14.60 15.05
N TYR A 144 -15.19 -14.25 14.00
CA TYR A 144 -16.51 -14.83 13.77
C TYR A 144 -16.46 -16.35 13.53
N LEU A 145 -15.44 -16.85 12.83
CA LEU A 145 -15.26 -18.29 12.64
C LEU A 145 -14.92 -19.01 13.95
N LEU A 146 -14.13 -18.37 14.83
CA LEU A 146 -13.76 -18.95 16.13
C LEU A 146 -14.91 -18.97 17.14
N ILE A 147 -15.78 -17.95 17.11
CA ILE A 147 -16.93 -17.85 18.03
C ILE A 147 -18.13 -18.67 17.51
N GLY A 148 -18.33 -18.68 16.19
CA GLY A 148 -19.50 -19.28 15.55
C GLY A 148 -19.38 -20.77 15.26
N PHE A 149 -18.18 -21.35 15.37
CA PHE A 149 -17.93 -22.78 15.21
C PHE A 149 -17.92 -23.49 16.57
#